data_AF-A0A528D751-F1
#
_entry.id   AF-A0A528D751-F1
#
_cell.length_a   1.000
_cell.length_b   1.000
_cell.length_c   1.000
_cell.angle_alpha   90.00
_cell.angle_beta   90.00
_cell.angle_gamma   90.00
#
_symmetry.space_group_name_H-M   'P 1'
#
loop_
_entity.id
_entity.type
_entity.pdbx_description
1 polymer ?
#
loop_
_entity_poly.entity_id
_entity_poly.type
_entity_poly.pdbx_seq_one_letter_code
_entity_poly.pdbx_strand_id
1 'polypeptide(L)'
;TDDDRVIMASEAGVLPVPEERIVKKWRLQPGRMLLIDLEKGRIVSDEEIKSEIATRHPYKSWLANTQLILEDLKPVEPRALRRDVSLLDRQQAFGFTQEDTKLLMSPMATTGQEAVGSMGTDTPISAMSDRSKLLYTYFKQNFAQVTNPPIDPIREELVMSLVSFIGPRPNIFDLVGNSRRKRLEVRQPILTNGDLEKIRSIGHTEDRFDTKTIDITYASNE
;
A
#
# COMPACT_ATOMS: atom_id res chain seq x y z
N THR A 1 -16.72 30.71 -21.58
CA THR A 1 -16.66 32.05 -22.21
C THR A 1 -18.00 32.71 -22.01
N ASP A 2 -18.16 33.95 -22.46
CA ASP A 2 -19.45 34.68 -22.40
C ASP A 2 -20.52 34.11 -23.35
N ASP A 3 -20.12 33.27 -24.31
CA ASP A 3 -20.98 32.48 -25.22
C ASP A 3 -21.15 31.00 -24.79
N ASP A 4 -21.03 30.71 -23.48
CA ASP A 4 -21.24 29.40 -22.86
C ASP A 4 -20.35 28.24 -23.36
N ARG A 5 -19.23 28.54 -24.02
CA ARG A 5 -18.25 27.53 -24.41
C ARG A 5 -17.26 27.23 -23.30
N VAL A 6 -16.96 25.95 -23.12
CA VAL A 6 -15.86 25.46 -22.28
C VAL A 6 -14.83 24.81 -23.17
N ILE A 7 -13.58 25.25 -23.04
CA ILE A 7 -12.43 24.73 -23.79
C ILE A 7 -11.45 24.15 -22.78
N MET A 8 -11.18 22.85 -22.89
CA MET A 8 -10.21 22.14 -22.07
C MET A 8 -9.18 21.48 -22.98
N ALA A 9 -7.91 21.68 -22.67
CA ALA A 9 -6.78 21.09 -23.40
C ALA A 9 -5.64 20.81 -22.42
N SER A 10 -4.68 19.98 -22.84
CA SER A 10 -3.47 19.70 -22.04
C SER A 10 -2.59 20.94 -21.81
N GLU A 11 -2.72 21.94 -22.68
CA GLU A 11 -1.96 23.18 -22.65
C GLU A 11 -2.88 24.39 -22.85
N ALA A 12 -2.48 25.55 -22.32
CA ALA A 12 -3.20 26.80 -22.57
C ALA A 12 -2.79 27.39 -23.93
N GLY A 13 -3.72 28.01 -24.64
CA GLY A 13 -3.46 28.70 -25.91
C GLY A 13 -3.60 27.86 -27.18
N VAL A 14 -4.14 26.64 -27.08
CA VAL A 14 -4.37 25.75 -28.24
C VAL A 14 -5.37 26.34 -29.26
N LEU A 15 -6.34 27.12 -28.79
CA LEU A 15 -7.31 27.80 -29.63
C LEU A 15 -7.30 29.32 -29.36
N PRO A 16 -7.36 30.17 -30.40
CA PRO A 16 -7.46 31.61 -30.22
C PRO A 16 -8.87 31.97 -29.72
N VAL A 17 -8.94 32.63 -28.57
CA VAL A 17 -10.18 33.18 -27.98
C VAL A 17 -9.90 34.63 -27.58
N PRO A 18 -10.69 35.63 -28.05
CA PRO A 18 -10.53 37.01 -27.63
C PRO A 18 -10.60 37.15 -26.11
N GLU A 19 -9.66 37.87 -25.50
CA GLU A 19 -9.55 38.02 -24.03
C GLU A 19 -10.85 38.56 -23.42
N GLU A 20 -11.52 39.50 -24.10
CA GLU A 20 -12.77 40.09 -23.65
C GLU A 20 -13.92 39.09 -23.48
N ARG A 21 -13.86 37.91 -24.13
CA ARG A 21 -14.87 36.85 -24.03
C ARG A 21 -14.58 35.82 -22.94
N ILE A 22 -13.42 35.92 -22.28
CA ILE A 22 -12.98 34.93 -21.30
C ILE A 22 -13.50 35.28 -19.91
N VAL A 23 -14.59 34.63 -19.51
CA VAL A 23 -15.16 34.78 -18.15
C VAL A 23 -14.25 34.19 -17.07
N LYS A 24 -13.60 33.04 -17.33
CA LYS A 24 -12.75 32.34 -16.34
C LYS A 24 -11.66 31.51 -17.02
N LYS A 25 -10.43 31.63 -16.52
CA LYS A 25 -9.30 30.72 -16.81
C LYS A 25 -9.01 29.88 -15.57
N TRP A 26 -8.83 28.58 -15.76
CA TRP A 26 -8.63 27.64 -14.64
C TRP A 26 -7.85 26.39 -15.11
N ARG A 27 -7.24 25.67 -14.17
CA ARG A 27 -6.53 24.40 -14.40
C ARG A 27 -6.99 23.33 -13.41
N LEU A 28 -7.05 22.08 -13.86
CA LEU A 28 -7.36 20.95 -12.99
C LEU A 28 -6.21 20.73 -11.99
N GLN A 29 -6.56 20.60 -10.71
CA GLN A 29 -5.60 20.30 -9.64
C GLN A 29 -5.66 18.81 -9.29
N PRO A 30 -4.60 18.23 -8.68
CA PRO A 30 -4.62 16.85 -8.21
C PRO A 30 -5.87 16.51 -7.41
N GLY A 31 -6.55 15.44 -7.79
CA GLY A 31 -7.77 14.96 -7.12
C GLY A 31 -9.04 15.78 -7.36
N ARG A 32 -9.02 16.87 -8.14
CA ARG A 32 -10.23 17.61 -8.53
C ARG A 32 -10.83 17.06 -9.83
N MET A 33 -12.15 17.16 -9.95
CA MET A 33 -12.93 16.76 -11.12
C MET A 33 -13.54 17.97 -11.82
N LEU A 34 -13.73 17.84 -13.14
CA LEU A 34 -14.54 18.75 -13.95
C LEU A 34 -15.71 17.96 -14.53
N LEU A 35 -16.94 18.40 -14.27
CA LEU A 35 -18.15 17.84 -14.87
C LEU A 35 -18.97 18.96 -15.50
N ILE A 36 -19.37 18.76 -16.74
CA ILE A 36 -20.32 19.62 -17.44
C ILE A 36 -21.57 18.76 -17.66
N ASP A 37 -22.64 19.10 -16.95
CA ASP A 37 -23.93 18.42 -17.07
C ASP A 37 -24.69 19.05 -18.23
N LEU A 38 -24.75 18.34 -19.35
CA LEU A 38 -25.36 18.82 -20.59
C LEU A 38 -26.89 18.87 -20.52
N GLU A 39 -27.51 18.03 -19.69
CA GLU A 39 -28.96 18.03 -19.51
C GLU A 39 -29.40 19.22 -18.65
N LYS A 40 -28.65 19.52 -17.60
CA LYS A 40 -28.89 20.69 -16.73
C LYS A 40 -28.28 21.98 -17.28
N GLY A 41 -27.49 21.90 -18.35
CA GLY A 41 -26.83 23.04 -18.99
C GLY A 41 -25.87 23.80 -18.06
N ARG A 42 -25.17 23.12 -17.15
CA ARG A 42 -24.29 23.78 -16.16
C ARG A 42 -23.01 23.02 -15.86
N ILE A 43 -22.01 23.77 -15.38
CA ILE A 43 -20.78 23.21 -14.80
C ILE A 43 -21.08 22.81 -13.35
N VAL A 44 -20.75 21.56 -12.99
CA VAL A 44 -20.90 21.01 -11.65
C VAL A 44 -19.53 21.06 -10.95
N SER A 45 -19.49 21.58 -9.73
CA SER A 45 -18.23 21.70 -8.99
C SER A 45 -17.75 20.35 -8.46
N ASP A 46 -16.44 20.22 -8.23
CA ASP A 46 -15.82 19.04 -7.63
C ASP A 46 -16.45 18.68 -6.28
N GLU A 47 -16.71 19.70 -5.44
CA GLU A 47 -17.32 19.53 -4.13
C GLU A 47 -18.75 19.02 -4.22
N GLU A 48 -19.54 19.50 -5.19
CA GLU A 48 -20.91 19.05 -5.42
C GLU A 48 -20.95 17.59 -5.88
N ILE A 49 -20.11 17.22 -6.86
CA ILE A 49 -20.00 15.84 -7.37
C ILE A 49 -19.65 14.88 -6.24
N LYS A 50 -18.61 15.21 -5.46
CA LYS A 50 -18.13 14.37 -4.38
C LYS A 50 -19.14 14.28 -3.24
N SER A 51 -19.82 15.38 -2.91
CA SER A 51 -20.87 15.40 -1.88
C SER A 51 -22.06 14.53 -2.28
N GLU A 52 -22.51 14.64 -3.53
CA GLU A 52 -23.59 13.80 -4.05
C GLU A 52 -23.22 12.31 -3.93
N ILE A 53 -22.03 11.92 -4.41
CA ILE A 53 -21.59 10.52 -4.36
C ILE A 53 -21.41 10.05 -2.90
N ALA A 54 -20.78 10.86 -2.04
CA ALA A 54 -20.54 10.52 -0.64
C ALA A 54 -21.82 10.37 0.20
N THR A 55 -22.93 10.96 -0.25
CA THR A 55 -24.23 10.88 0.45
C THR A 55 -25.17 9.80 -0.11
N ARG A 56 -24.84 9.16 -1.25
CA ARG A 56 -25.66 8.08 -1.84
C ARG A 56 -25.85 6.87 -0.91
N HIS A 57 -24.87 6.59 -0.06
CA HIS A 57 -24.90 5.46 0.86
C HIS A 57 -24.31 5.86 2.23
N PRO A 58 -24.68 5.15 3.32
CA PRO A 58 -24.16 5.43 4.65
C PRO A 58 -22.75 4.86 4.84
N TYR A 59 -21.78 5.33 4.04
CA TYR A 59 -20.41 4.81 4.01
C TYR A 59 -19.74 4.81 5.39
N LYS A 60 -19.98 5.85 6.20
CA LYS A 60 -19.45 5.92 7.58
C LYS A 60 -19.92 4.74 8.43
N SER A 61 -21.20 4.40 8.37
CA SER A 61 -21.75 3.25 9.09
C SER A 61 -21.24 1.92 8.52
N TRP A 62 -21.08 1.84 7.20
CA TRP A 62 -20.52 0.65 6.55
C TRP A 62 -19.07 0.41 6.96
N LEU A 63 -18.23 1.46 7.01
CA LEU A 63 -16.85 1.36 7.48
C LEU A 63 -16.79 0.90 8.94
N ALA A 64 -17.57 1.53 9.83
CA ALA A 64 -17.62 1.15 11.24
C ALA A 64 -18.04 -0.33 11.47
N ASN A 65 -18.88 -0.88 10.59
CA ASN A 65 -19.34 -2.26 10.71
C ASN A 65 -18.40 -3.29 10.07
N THR A 66 -17.55 -2.87 9.12
CA THR A 66 -16.76 -3.78 8.28
C THR A 66 -15.26 -3.73 8.55
N GLN A 67 -14.74 -2.64 9.10
CA GLN A 67 -13.31 -2.47 9.30
C GLN A 67 -12.94 -2.91 10.71
N LEU A 68 -12.08 -3.91 10.81
CA LEU A 68 -11.40 -4.28 12.05
C LEU A 68 -9.98 -3.74 11.97
N ILE A 69 -9.55 -2.95 12.95
CA ILE A 69 -8.18 -2.42 12.99
C ILE A 69 -7.36 -3.34 13.88
N LEU A 70 -6.27 -3.92 13.36
CA LEU A 70 -5.45 -4.90 14.07
C LEU A 70 -4.87 -4.37 15.40
N GLU A 71 -4.53 -3.09 15.43
CA GLU A 71 -3.98 -2.43 16.61
C GLU A 71 -4.98 -2.34 17.76
N ASP A 72 -6.27 -2.16 17.43
CA ASP A 72 -7.37 -2.04 18.38
C ASP A 72 -7.82 -3.40 18.95
N LEU A 73 -7.36 -4.51 18.34
CA LEU A 73 -7.63 -5.84 18.86
C LEU A 73 -6.87 -6.05 20.18
N LYS A 74 -7.50 -6.81 21.08
CA LYS A 74 -6.92 -7.16 22.38
C LYS A 74 -5.53 -7.76 22.18
N PRO A 75 -4.54 -7.37 23.02
CA PRO A 75 -3.22 -7.96 22.95
C PRO A 75 -3.30 -9.47 23.22
N VAL A 76 -2.53 -10.22 22.45
CA VAL A 76 -2.41 -11.67 22.57
C VAL A 76 -0.94 -11.96 22.83
N GLU A 77 -0.68 -12.80 23.83
CA GLU A 77 0.67 -13.20 24.17
C GLU A 77 1.33 -13.90 22.97
N PRO A 78 2.51 -13.43 22.52
CA PRO A 78 3.24 -14.08 21.45
C PRO A 78 3.50 -15.55 21.78
N ARG A 79 3.39 -16.43 20.79
CA ARG A 79 3.74 -17.83 20.97
C ARG A 79 5.21 -17.92 21.41
N ALA A 80 5.47 -18.76 22.42
CA ALA A 80 6.82 -19.00 22.89
C ALA A 80 7.75 -19.41 21.74
N LEU A 81 8.92 -18.77 21.69
CA LEU A 81 9.96 -19.13 20.72
C LEU A 81 10.30 -20.61 20.88
N ARG A 82 10.31 -21.34 19.76
CA ARG A 82 10.84 -22.70 19.76
C ARG A 82 12.31 -22.65 20.17
N ARG A 83 12.71 -23.44 21.17
CA ARG A 83 14.09 -23.56 21.69
C ARG A 83 14.79 -24.85 21.25
N ASP A 84 14.18 -25.56 20.32
CA ASP A 84 14.66 -26.81 19.73
C ASP A 84 15.94 -26.64 18.90
N VAL A 85 16.13 -25.47 18.30
CA VAL A 85 17.29 -25.13 17.46
C VAL A 85 17.85 -23.79 17.90
N SER A 86 19.18 -23.66 17.91
CA SER A 86 19.83 -22.41 18.29
C SER A 86 19.54 -21.29 17.27
N LEU A 87 19.63 -20.03 17.71
CA LEU A 87 19.45 -18.89 16.82
C LEU A 87 20.49 -18.87 15.69
N LEU A 88 21.74 -19.21 16.02
CA LEU A 88 22.85 -19.21 15.06
C LEU A 88 22.63 -20.23 13.94
N ASP A 89 22.17 -21.44 14.27
CA ASP A 89 21.90 -22.48 13.26
C ASP A 89 20.77 -22.04 12.32
N ARG A 90 19.72 -21.38 12.84
CA ARG A 90 18.64 -20.82 12.01
C ARG A 90 19.14 -19.71 11.11
N GLN A 91 19.97 -18.81 11.63
CA GLN A 91 20.58 -17.73 10.84
C GLN A 91 21.42 -18.30 9.70
N GLN A 92 22.25 -19.31 9.97
CA GLN A 92 23.06 -19.98 8.96
C GLN A 92 22.20 -20.69 7.90
N ALA A 93 21.13 -21.39 8.31
CA ALA A 93 20.20 -22.05 7.40
C ALA A 93 19.52 -21.07 6.42
N PHE A 94 19.24 -19.84 6.86
CA PHE A 94 18.67 -18.77 6.03
C PHE A 94 19.74 -17.86 5.39
N GLY A 95 21.02 -18.21 5.47
CA GLY A 95 22.10 -17.50 4.80
C GLY A 95 22.49 -16.15 5.40
N PHE A 96 22.11 -15.87 6.65
CA PHE A 96 22.53 -14.66 7.36
C PHE A 96 24.05 -14.67 7.59
N THR A 97 24.68 -13.54 7.30
CA THR A 97 26.10 -13.31 7.53
C THR A 97 26.34 -12.33 8.68
N GLN A 98 27.59 -12.27 9.15
CA GLN A 98 28.00 -11.26 10.12
C GLN A 98 27.88 -9.83 9.56
N GLU A 99 28.10 -9.66 8.25
CA GLU A 99 27.92 -8.37 7.58
C GLU A 99 26.46 -7.95 7.58
N ASP A 100 25.51 -8.85 7.29
CA ASP A 100 24.08 -8.53 7.34
C ASP A 100 23.68 -8.02 8.73
N THR A 101 24.16 -8.68 9.78
CA THR A 101 23.81 -8.29 11.15
C THR A 101 24.49 -6.98 11.57
N LYS A 102 25.77 -6.82 11.26
CA LYS A 102 26.57 -5.68 11.73
C LYS A 102 26.37 -4.41 10.89
N LEU A 103 26.28 -4.56 9.56
CA LEU A 103 26.21 -3.45 8.62
C LEU A 103 24.77 -3.08 8.28
N LEU A 104 23.88 -4.06 8.09
CA LEU A 104 22.49 -3.79 7.66
C LEU A 104 21.52 -3.69 8.84
N MET A 105 21.49 -4.68 9.73
CA MET A 105 20.52 -4.76 10.82
C MET A 105 20.79 -3.76 11.95
N SER A 106 22.06 -3.52 12.31
CA SER A 106 22.43 -2.64 13.42
C SER A 106 21.93 -1.18 13.24
N PRO A 107 22.10 -0.52 12.07
CA PRO A 107 21.52 0.79 11.83
C PRO A 107 19.98 0.79 11.94
N MET A 108 19.30 -0.18 11.32
CA MET A 108 17.84 -0.27 11.38
C MET A 108 17.32 -0.37 12.82
N ALA A 109 18.02 -1.12 13.67
CA ALA A 109 17.64 -1.29 15.07
C ALA A 109 17.95 -0.08 15.97
N THR A 110 18.98 0.71 15.64
CA THR A 110 19.47 1.80 16.50
C THR A 110 18.98 3.18 16.09
N THR A 111 18.92 3.47 14.79
CA THR A 111 18.50 4.77 14.25
C THR A 111 17.14 4.73 13.55
N GLY A 112 16.61 3.53 13.28
CA GLY A 112 15.37 3.36 12.51
C GLY A 112 15.53 3.67 11.02
N GLN A 113 16.77 3.73 10.51
CA GLN A 113 17.08 3.98 9.11
C GLN A 113 17.83 2.81 8.50
N GLU A 114 17.67 2.63 7.18
CA GLU A 114 18.46 1.66 6.44
C GLU A 114 19.95 2.03 6.41
N ALA A 115 20.80 1.04 6.17
CA ALA A 115 22.22 1.26 6.08
C ALA A 115 22.59 2.00 4.80
N VAL A 116 23.37 3.09 4.93
CA VAL A 116 23.89 3.85 3.79
C VAL A 116 25.31 3.37 3.47
N GLY A 117 25.53 3.03 2.20
CA GLY A 117 26.84 2.66 1.66
C GLY A 117 27.25 3.55 0.49
N SER A 118 28.44 3.30 -0.03
CA SER A 118 28.96 3.96 -1.23
C SER A 118 29.65 2.95 -2.15
N MET A 119 30.05 3.39 -3.35
CA MET A 119 30.56 2.56 -4.46
C MET A 119 29.50 1.67 -5.13
N GLY A 120 29.84 1.14 -6.31
CA GLY A 120 28.99 0.20 -7.05
C GLY A 120 29.10 -1.23 -6.51
N THR A 121 28.15 -2.07 -6.90
CA THR A 121 28.19 -3.51 -6.58
C THR A 121 29.14 -4.25 -7.54
N ASP A 122 30.32 -4.64 -7.03
CA ASP A 122 31.33 -5.42 -7.78
C ASP A 122 31.21 -6.94 -7.55
N THR A 123 30.03 -7.40 -7.10
CA THR A 123 29.78 -8.84 -6.91
C THR A 123 29.15 -9.44 -8.17
N PRO A 124 29.46 -10.71 -8.52
CA PRO A 124 28.80 -11.38 -9.63
C PRO A 124 27.28 -11.36 -9.47
N ILE A 125 26.56 -11.27 -10.59
CA ILE A 125 25.11 -11.47 -10.58
C ILE A 125 24.78 -12.83 -9.97
N SER A 126 23.62 -12.94 -9.31
CA SER A 126 23.28 -14.11 -8.49
C SER A 126 23.44 -15.45 -9.24
N ALA A 127 23.08 -15.49 -10.53
CA ALA A 127 23.18 -16.67 -11.38
C ALA A 127 24.62 -17.08 -11.76
N MET A 128 25.60 -16.20 -11.58
CA MET A 128 27.02 -16.44 -11.90
C MET A 128 27.89 -16.52 -10.64
N SER A 129 27.29 -16.57 -9.44
CA SER A 129 28.04 -16.59 -8.20
C SER A 129 28.43 -18.02 -7.81
N ASP A 130 29.68 -18.22 -7.40
CA ASP A 130 30.16 -19.48 -6.80
C ASP A 130 29.66 -19.70 -5.35
N ARG A 131 28.87 -18.75 -4.81
CA ARG A 131 28.28 -18.81 -3.47
C ARG A 131 26.79 -19.02 -3.58
N SER A 132 26.20 -19.71 -2.60
CA SER A 132 24.74 -19.81 -2.49
C SER A 132 24.14 -18.41 -2.35
N LYS A 133 23.10 -18.12 -3.14
CA LYS A 133 22.41 -16.83 -3.18
C LYS A 133 20.94 -17.03 -2.84
N LEU A 134 20.41 -16.11 -2.04
CA LEU A 134 19.02 -16.13 -1.62
C LEU A 134 18.09 -15.74 -2.77
N LEU A 135 16.87 -16.28 -2.76
CA LEU A 135 15.93 -16.13 -3.88
C LEU A 135 15.70 -14.65 -4.25
N TYR A 136 15.58 -13.77 -3.26
CA TYR A 136 15.31 -12.35 -3.50
C TYR A 136 16.43 -11.63 -4.26
N THR A 137 17.68 -12.13 -4.28
CA THR A 137 18.79 -11.46 -4.99
C THR A 137 18.70 -11.61 -6.51
N TYR A 138 17.85 -12.51 -7.00
CA TYR A 138 17.55 -12.70 -8.42
C TYR A 138 16.53 -11.68 -8.95
N PHE A 139 15.68 -11.15 -8.07
CA PHE A 139 14.69 -10.14 -8.44
C PHE A 139 15.33 -8.74 -8.35
N LYS A 140 15.20 -7.96 -9.43
CA LYS A 140 15.64 -6.56 -9.46
C LYS A 140 14.43 -5.65 -9.37
N GLN A 141 14.53 -4.60 -8.57
CA GLN A 141 13.45 -3.62 -8.43
C GLN A 141 13.30 -2.85 -9.74
N ASN A 142 12.09 -2.83 -10.28
CA ASN A 142 11.78 -1.98 -11.41
C ASN A 142 11.70 -0.52 -10.94
N PHE A 143 12.11 0.39 -11.81
CA PHE A 143 11.99 1.82 -11.56
C PHE A 143 11.50 2.53 -12.82
N ALA A 144 10.80 3.63 -12.60
CA ALA A 144 10.29 4.44 -13.69
C ALA A 144 11.40 5.33 -14.25
N GLN A 145 11.49 5.39 -15.58
CA GLN A 145 12.37 6.28 -16.31
C GLN A 145 11.58 6.92 -17.45
N VAL A 146 11.65 8.25 -17.56
CA VAL A 146 11.07 9.08 -18.63
C VAL A 146 9.54 9.05 -18.72
N THR A 147 8.94 7.88 -18.84
CA THR A 147 7.50 7.65 -19.06
C THR A 147 6.62 8.15 -17.92
N ASN A 148 7.09 8.01 -16.67
CA ASN A 148 6.47 8.60 -15.50
C ASN A 148 7.54 8.96 -14.46
N PRO A 149 7.40 10.09 -13.73
CA PRO A 149 8.36 10.48 -12.71
C PRO A 149 8.22 9.59 -11.45
N PRO A 150 9.33 9.27 -10.76
CA PRO A 150 9.26 8.69 -9.41
C PRO A 150 8.72 9.73 -8.42
N ILE A 151 8.07 9.25 -7.35
CA ILE A 151 7.54 10.09 -6.25
C ILE A 151 8.60 10.18 -5.16
N ASP A 152 8.78 11.36 -4.55
CA ASP A 152 9.67 11.54 -3.40
C ASP A 152 9.02 10.97 -2.13
N PRO A 153 9.54 9.85 -1.57
CA PRO A 153 8.89 9.18 -0.44
C PRO A 153 8.97 9.96 0.88
N ILE A 154 9.78 11.03 0.96
CA ILE A 154 9.94 11.86 2.15
C ILE A 154 9.12 13.15 2.01
N ARG A 155 9.25 13.85 0.88
CA ARG A 155 8.58 15.14 0.66
C ARG A 155 7.10 14.98 0.27
N GLU A 156 6.75 13.87 -0.35
CA GLU A 156 5.40 13.57 -0.84
C GLU A 156 4.78 12.37 -0.10
N GLU A 157 5.22 12.08 1.13
CA GLU A 157 4.72 10.97 1.95
C GLU A 157 3.18 10.99 2.10
N LEU A 158 2.59 12.19 2.18
CA LEU A 158 1.15 12.40 2.34
C LEU A 158 0.28 11.79 1.22
N VAL A 159 0.85 11.54 0.04
CA VAL A 159 0.12 10.89 -1.08
C VAL A 159 0.38 9.39 -1.17
N MET A 160 1.20 8.83 -0.26
CA MET A 160 1.54 7.42 -0.19
C MET A 160 0.83 6.73 0.99
N SER A 161 0.65 5.42 0.91
CA SER A 161 0.09 4.63 2.00
C SER A 161 0.56 3.18 1.95
N LEU A 162 0.88 2.61 3.12
CA LEU A 162 1.17 1.19 3.30
C LEU A 162 -0.03 0.42 3.88
N VAL A 163 -1.16 1.09 4.08
CA VAL A 163 -2.37 0.49 4.65
C VAL A 163 -2.76 -0.71 3.79
N SER A 164 -2.88 -1.85 4.44
CA SER A 164 -3.16 -3.12 3.80
C SER A 164 -4.41 -3.75 4.40
N PHE A 165 -5.18 -4.44 3.56
CA PHE A 165 -6.41 -5.12 3.97
C PHE A 165 -6.26 -6.63 3.83
N ILE A 166 -6.51 -7.35 4.92
CA ILE A 166 -6.50 -8.81 5.01
C ILE A 166 -7.94 -9.32 5.09
N GLY A 167 -8.31 -10.22 4.19
CA GLY A 167 -9.65 -10.81 4.14
C GLY A 167 -10.19 -10.99 2.72
N PRO A 168 -11.50 -11.28 2.59
CA PRO A 168 -12.11 -11.54 1.29
C PRO A 168 -12.06 -10.30 0.39
N ARG A 169 -11.74 -10.49 -0.89
CA ARG A 169 -11.83 -9.42 -1.88
C ARG A 169 -13.31 -9.03 -2.11
N PRO A 170 -13.66 -7.73 -2.02
CA PRO A 170 -15.03 -7.28 -2.19
C PRO A 170 -15.49 -7.42 -3.64
N ASN A 171 -16.80 -7.60 -3.85
CA ASN A 171 -17.39 -7.53 -5.19
C ASN A 171 -17.66 -6.06 -5.51
N ILE A 172 -16.97 -5.47 -6.49
CA ILE A 172 -17.09 -4.04 -6.82
C ILE A 172 -18.50 -3.60 -7.25
N PHE A 173 -19.36 -4.53 -7.67
CA PHE A 173 -20.75 -4.25 -8.07
C PHE A 173 -21.77 -4.37 -6.92
N ASP A 174 -21.40 -5.02 -5.81
CA ASP A 174 -22.31 -5.30 -4.69
C ASP A 174 -21.92 -4.48 -3.44
N LEU A 175 -22.28 -3.20 -3.47
CA LEU A 175 -22.00 -2.27 -2.38
C LEU A 175 -22.67 -2.70 -1.06
N VAL A 176 -23.91 -3.18 -1.14
CA VAL A 176 -24.69 -3.58 0.04
C VAL A 176 -24.16 -4.89 0.63
N GLY A 177 -23.80 -5.88 -0.19
CA GLY A 177 -23.18 -7.11 0.30
C GLY A 177 -21.81 -6.86 0.94
N ASN A 178 -21.00 -5.98 0.35
CA ASN A 178 -19.72 -5.59 0.92
C ASN A 178 -19.85 -4.92 2.29
N SER A 179 -20.92 -4.15 2.53
CA SER A 179 -21.18 -3.51 3.82
C SER A 179 -21.38 -4.48 5.01
N ARG A 180 -21.46 -5.78 4.73
CA ARG A 180 -21.65 -6.84 5.74
C ARG A 180 -20.40 -7.67 5.95
N ARG A 181 -19.39 -7.58 5.08
CA ARG A 181 -18.19 -8.42 5.14
C ARG A 181 -17.08 -7.67 5.86
N LYS A 182 -16.62 -8.22 6.98
CA LYS A 182 -15.52 -7.63 7.72
C LYS A 182 -14.19 -7.86 7.00
N ARG A 183 -13.27 -6.90 7.12
CA ARG A 183 -11.88 -6.97 6.66
C ARG A 183 -10.98 -6.43 7.76
N LEU A 184 -9.83 -7.06 7.91
CA LEU A 184 -8.81 -6.62 8.86
C LEU A 184 -7.92 -5.61 8.16
N GLU A 185 -7.84 -4.42 8.73
CA GLU A 185 -6.92 -3.36 8.32
C GLU A 185 -5.66 -3.41 9.16
N VAL A 186 -4.52 -3.34 8.47
CA VAL A 186 -3.20 -3.16 9.07
C VAL A 186 -2.57 -1.91 8.50
N ARG A 187 -1.91 -1.11 9.34
CA ARG A 187 -1.29 0.15 8.89
C ARG A 187 -0.14 -0.06 7.92
N GLN A 188 0.54 -1.22 8.02
CA GLN A 188 1.66 -1.60 7.19
C GLN A 188 1.75 -3.12 7.06
N PRO A 189 2.43 -3.65 6.03
CA PRO A 189 2.58 -5.09 5.83
C PRO A 189 3.57 -5.75 6.80
N ILE A 190 4.37 -4.98 7.54
CA ILE A 190 5.33 -5.49 8.52
C ILE A 190 4.66 -5.62 9.88
N LEU A 191 4.60 -6.85 10.38
CA LEU A 191 3.89 -7.20 11.61
C LEU A 191 4.86 -7.67 12.68
N THR A 192 4.59 -7.28 13.93
CA THR A 192 5.30 -7.85 15.07
C THR A 192 4.81 -9.26 15.37
N ASN A 193 5.55 -10.02 16.19
CA ASN A 193 5.11 -11.34 16.64
C ASN A 193 3.76 -11.29 17.38
N GLY A 194 3.51 -10.23 18.16
CA GLY A 194 2.23 -10.04 18.85
C GLY A 194 1.10 -9.77 17.87
N ASP A 195 1.33 -8.93 16.86
CA ASP A 195 0.34 -8.64 15.82
C ASP A 195 0.02 -9.89 14.98
N LEU A 196 1.02 -10.72 14.69
CA LEU A 196 0.80 -12.00 14.01
C LEU A 196 -0.04 -12.97 14.85
N GLU A 197 0.15 -13.03 16.18
CA GLU A 197 -0.68 -13.86 17.06
C GLU A 197 -2.11 -13.31 17.20
N LYS A 198 -2.30 -11.98 17.20
CA LYS A 198 -3.64 -11.38 17.10
C LYS A 198 -4.35 -11.86 15.82
N ILE A 199 -3.65 -11.89 14.69
CA ILE A 199 -4.22 -12.44 13.44
C ILE A 199 -4.54 -13.92 13.62
N ARG A 200 -3.61 -14.74 14.12
CA ARG A 200 -3.86 -16.20 14.29
C ARG A 200 -5.06 -16.50 15.17
N SER A 201 -5.26 -15.73 16.23
CA SER A 201 -6.34 -15.92 17.20
C SER A 201 -7.65 -15.20 16.84
N ILE A 202 -7.69 -14.43 15.74
CA ILE A 202 -8.85 -13.62 15.38
C ILE A 202 -10.12 -14.45 15.22
N GLY A 203 -10.01 -15.69 14.73
CA GLY A 203 -11.16 -16.61 14.58
C GLY A 203 -11.80 -17.05 15.90
N HIS A 204 -11.14 -16.84 17.04
CA HIS A 204 -11.74 -17.04 18.36
C HIS A 204 -12.53 -15.82 18.86
N THR A 205 -12.31 -14.65 18.25
CA THR A 205 -12.95 -13.39 18.63
C THR A 205 -14.04 -12.99 17.63
N GLU A 206 -13.87 -13.34 16.36
CA GLU A 206 -14.73 -12.94 15.25
C GLU A 206 -15.09 -14.16 14.39
N ASP A 207 -16.36 -14.59 14.46
CA ASP A 207 -16.89 -15.79 13.79
C ASP A 207 -16.71 -15.82 12.26
N ARG A 208 -16.33 -14.70 11.65
CA ARG A 208 -16.21 -14.53 10.19
C ARG A 208 -14.77 -14.54 9.67
N PHE A 209 -13.79 -14.71 10.54
CA PHE A 209 -12.40 -14.90 10.13
C PHE A 209 -11.94 -16.30 10.48
N ASP A 210 -11.48 -17.04 9.47
CA ASP A 210 -10.81 -18.31 9.67
C ASP A 210 -9.32 -18.15 9.33
N THR A 211 -8.47 -18.77 10.15
CA THR A 211 -7.02 -18.67 10.02
C THR A 211 -6.40 -20.06 10.03
N LYS A 212 -5.49 -20.28 9.09
CA LYS A 212 -4.78 -21.55 8.97
C LYS A 212 -3.30 -21.30 8.78
N THR A 213 -2.50 -21.93 9.62
CA THR A 213 -1.05 -21.96 9.42
C THR A 213 -0.72 -23.12 8.48
N ILE A 214 -0.13 -22.80 7.34
CA ILE A 214 0.31 -23.78 6.35
C ILE A 214 1.79 -24.04 6.58
N ASP A 215 2.17 -25.32 6.65
CA ASP A 215 3.57 -25.71 6.70
C ASP A 215 4.21 -25.52 5.32
N ILE A 216 5.25 -24.71 5.26
CA ILE A 216 6.03 -24.42 4.04
C ILE A 216 7.35 -25.20 4.00
N THR A 217 7.52 -26.17 4.89
CA THR A 217 8.71 -27.04 4.94
C THR A 217 8.52 -28.31 4.12
N TYR A 218 9.62 -28.96 3.80
CA TYR A 218 9.68 -30.27 3.14
C TYR A 218 10.70 -31.14 3.86
N ALA A 219 10.60 -32.47 3.71
CA ALA A 219 11.52 -33.39 4.34
C ALA A 219 12.90 -33.33 3.65
N SER A 220 13.99 -33.31 4.44
CA SER A 220 15.36 -33.31 3.89
C SER A 220 15.79 -34.64 3.28
N ASN A 221 15.02 -35.69 3.49
CA ASN A 221 15.38 -37.08 3.17
C ASN A 221 14.64 -37.61 1.93
N GLU A 222 13.97 -36.73 1.18
CA GLU A 222 13.45 -37.01 -0.16
C GLU A 222 14.43 -36.55 -1.24
#